data_AF-A0A7K3ZSB6-F1
#
_entry.id   AF-A0A7K3ZSB6-F1
#
_cell.length_a   1.000
_cell.length_b   1.000
_cell.length_c   1.000
_cell.angle_alpha   90.00
_cell.angle_beta   90.00
_cell.angle_gamma   90.00
#
_symmetry.space_group_name_H-M   'P 1'
#
loop_
_entity.id
_entity.type
_entity.pdbx_description
1 polymer ?
#
loop_
_entity_poly.entity_id
_entity_poly.type
_entity_poly.pdbx_seq_one_letter_code
_entity_poly.pdbx_strand_id
1 'polypeptide(L)'
;MSLTWKNWSKNDLIYGVILPVIAIFVIVLISKLQVIVGGEPGILIGITMEILELTVIVGVPLALGLLWNQWAGGCAGFLMGTFYALYWSAAFQGITGSGTVLLAYVLSPMLIGYMAGSLNKRSSDFKRLLIVSIVSCTIGGVVMFAIFQLSPANVVTGEVGFALTVLARMLAGVLTAVVAKVFFWYGMGAQKNK
;
A
#
# COMPACT_ATOMS: atom_id res chain seq x y z
N MET A 1 1.93 -31.81 6.29
CA MET A 1 1.86 -31.67 7.75
C MET A 1 0.76 -30.69 8.09
N SER A 2 -0.26 -31.10 8.83
CA SER A 2 -1.33 -30.20 9.28
C SER A 2 -0.82 -29.36 10.46
N LEU A 3 -0.87 -28.03 10.32
CA LEU A 3 -0.53 -27.10 11.39
C LEU A 3 -1.68 -27.09 12.42
N THR A 4 -1.41 -27.58 13.63
CA THR A 4 -2.33 -27.53 14.77
C THR A 4 -2.30 -26.13 15.39
N TRP A 5 -3.44 -25.59 15.84
CA TRP A 5 -3.60 -24.22 16.38
C TRP A 5 -2.70 -23.84 17.58
N LYS A 6 -2.02 -24.82 18.18
CA LYS A 6 -1.04 -24.62 19.26
C LYS A 6 0.40 -24.45 18.76
N ASN A 7 0.67 -24.69 17.48
CA ASN A 7 2.02 -24.67 16.93
C ASN A 7 2.33 -23.28 16.35
N TRP A 8 2.62 -22.33 17.24
CA TRP A 8 3.12 -21.01 16.85
C TRP A 8 4.63 -21.08 16.68
N SER A 9 5.11 -20.79 15.47
CA SER A 9 6.54 -20.68 15.21
C SER A 9 7.03 -19.28 15.61
N LYS A 10 8.33 -19.14 15.91
CA LYS A 10 8.96 -17.82 16.12
C LYS A 10 8.74 -16.89 14.92
N ASN A 11 8.65 -17.44 13.72
CA ASN A 11 8.37 -16.68 12.50
C ASN A 11 6.94 -16.12 12.52
N ASP A 12 5.96 -16.84 13.06
CA ASP A 12 4.58 -16.35 13.16
C ASP A 12 4.47 -15.16 14.12
N LEU A 13 5.24 -15.18 15.22
CA LEU A 13 5.33 -14.04 16.14
C LEU A 13 6.04 -12.84 15.49
N ILE A 14 7.17 -13.10 14.82
CA ILE A 14 7.97 -12.05 14.19
C ILE A 14 7.21 -11.39 13.05
N TYR A 15 6.67 -12.16 12.11
CA TYR A 15 6.01 -11.63 10.93
C TYR A 15 4.54 -11.25 11.17
N GLY A 16 3.86 -11.90 12.12
CA GLY A 16 2.44 -11.63 12.42
C GLY A 16 2.22 -10.51 13.43
N VAL A 17 3.19 -10.23 14.31
CA VAL A 17 3.02 -9.24 15.40
C VAL A 17 4.16 -8.23 15.43
N ILE A 18 5.41 -8.67 15.48
CA ILE A 18 6.55 -7.76 15.69
C ILE A 18 6.78 -6.85 14.47
N LEU A 19 6.79 -7.41 13.26
CA LEU A 19 7.03 -6.66 12.03
C LEU A 19 5.91 -5.62 11.77
N PRO A 20 4.61 -5.95 11.92
CA PRO A 20 3.54 -4.95 11.86
C PRO A 20 3.67 -3.85 12.91
N VAL A 21 4.04 -4.19 14.15
CA VAL A 21 4.22 -3.20 15.23
C VAL A 21 5.40 -2.27 14.93
N ILE A 22 6.53 -2.79 14.45
CA ILE A 22 7.67 -1.97 14.02
C ILE A 22 7.28 -1.07 12.85
N ALA A 23 6.54 -1.58 11.87
CA ALA A 23 6.07 -0.77 10.75
C ALA A 23 5.17 0.39 11.22
N ILE A 24 4.27 0.14 12.19
CA ILE A 24 3.45 1.18 12.83
C ILE A 24 4.36 2.22 13.50
N PHE A 25 5.35 1.80 14.28
CA PHE A 25 6.29 2.73 14.93
C PHE A 25 7.12 3.54 13.93
N VAL A 26 7.54 2.96 12.82
CA VAL A 26 8.27 3.67 11.75
C VAL A 26 7.37 4.71 11.07
N ILE A 27 6.11 4.38 10.77
CA ILE A 27 5.14 5.33 10.21
C ILE A 27 4.87 6.49 11.20
N VAL A 28 4.68 6.17 12.48
CA VAL A 28 4.50 7.17 13.53
C VAL A 28 5.76 8.05 13.67
N LEU A 29 6.96 7.47 13.62
CA LEU A 29 8.21 8.21 13.69
C LEU A 29 8.39 9.16 12.48
N ILE A 30 8.10 8.68 11.27
CA ILE A 30 8.15 9.49 10.04
C ILE A 30 7.13 10.63 10.12
N SER A 31 5.91 10.38 10.62
CA SER A 31 4.90 11.44 10.81
C SER A 31 5.27 12.47 11.90
N LYS A 32 6.16 12.12 12.84
CA LYS A 32 6.67 13.02 13.89
C LYS A 32 8.00 13.69 13.54
N LEU A 33 8.63 13.32 12.42
CA LEU A 33 9.93 13.87 12.00
C LEU A 33 9.90 15.41 11.89
N GLN A 34 8.75 15.99 11.55
CA GLN A 34 8.57 17.44 11.44
C GLN A 34 8.60 18.18 12.79
N VAL A 35 8.08 17.55 13.85
CA VAL A 35 8.16 18.08 15.23
C VAL A 35 9.60 18.05 15.74
N ILE A 36 10.42 17.14 15.20
CA ILE A 36 11.82 16.93 15.59
C ILE A 36 12.79 17.81 14.78
N VAL A 37 12.50 18.08 13.50
CA VAL A 37 13.45 18.73 12.57
C VAL A 37 13.20 20.24 12.39
N GLY A 38 12.09 20.79 12.90
CA GLY A 38 11.91 22.24 13.06
C GLY A 38 12.10 23.06 11.78
N GLY A 39 11.12 23.02 10.88
CA GLY A 39 11.07 23.92 9.74
C GLY A 39 9.81 23.75 8.89
N GLU A 40 9.28 24.84 8.36
CA GLU A 40 8.26 24.82 7.29
C GLU A 40 8.94 24.62 5.92
N PRO A 41 8.50 23.61 5.14
CA PRO A 41 8.57 23.76 3.70
C PRO A 41 7.35 23.10 3.02
N GLY A 42 6.37 23.87 2.56
CA GLY A 42 5.15 23.33 1.92
C GLY A 42 5.40 22.32 0.79
N ILE A 43 6.50 22.48 0.04
CA ILE A 43 6.93 21.53 -1.00
C ILE A 43 7.48 20.24 -0.40
N LEU A 44 8.30 20.32 0.66
CA LEU A 44 8.82 19.13 1.33
C LEU A 44 7.70 18.37 2.03
N ILE A 45 6.72 19.09 2.60
CA ILE A 45 5.50 18.50 3.16
C ILE A 45 4.74 17.76 2.07
N GLY A 46 4.46 18.40 0.92
CA GLY A 46 3.77 17.77 -0.19
C GLY A 46 4.47 16.50 -0.69
N ILE A 47 5.79 16.55 -0.91
CA ILE A 47 6.58 15.39 -1.36
C ILE A 47 6.60 14.29 -0.29
N THR A 48 6.78 14.65 0.99
CA THR A 48 6.83 13.66 2.08
C THR A 48 5.47 12.98 2.25
N MET A 49 4.37 13.73 2.14
CA MET A 49 3.02 13.19 2.23
C MET A 49 2.68 12.30 1.03
N GLU A 50 3.10 12.68 -0.18
CA GLU A 50 2.92 11.83 -1.37
C GLU A 50 3.72 10.52 -1.26
N ILE A 51 4.99 10.59 -0.80
CA ILE A 51 5.80 9.39 -0.57
C ILE A 51 5.17 8.51 0.51
N LEU A 52 4.66 9.11 1.59
CA LEU A 52 3.97 8.41 2.65
C LEU A 52 2.73 7.69 2.11
N GLU A 53 1.90 8.39 1.33
CA GLU A 53 0.72 7.82 0.67
C GLU A 53 1.11 6.62 -0.19
N LEU A 54 2.03 6.80 -1.13
CA LEU A 54 2.44 5.75 -2.05
C LEU A 54 3.08 4.57 -1.32
N THR A 55 3.84 4.81 -0.26
CA THR A 55 4.44 3.73 0.53
C THR A 55 3.38 2.91 1.27
N VAL A 56 2.45 3.60 1.94
CA VAL A 56 1.43 2.97 2.80
C VAL A 56 0.34 2.31 1.96
N ILE A 57 -0.16 3.00 0.94
CA ILE A 57 -1.30 2.56 0.12
C ILE A 57 -0.87 1.68 -1.07
N VAL A 58 0.33 1.88 -1.61
CA VAL A 58 0.78 1.08 -2.77
C VAL A 58 1.87 0.10 -2.37
N GLY A 59 2.97 0.60 -1.81
CA GLY A 59 4.19 -0.17 -1.58
C GLY A 59 3.97 -1.38 -0.67
N VAL A 60 3.45 -1.17 0.54
CA VAL A 60 3.25 -2.25 1.53
C VAL A 60 2.25 -3.31 1.04
N PRO A 61 1.03 -2.96 0.58
CA PRO A 61 0.05 -3.96 0.13
C PRO A 61 0.54 -4.74 -1.09
N LEU A 62 1.15 -4.05 -2.05
CA LEU A 62 1.72 -4.65 -3.25
C LEU A 62 2.88 -5.60 -2.92
N ALA A 63 3.83 -5.17 -2.08
CA ALA A 63 4.97 -6.00 -1.69
C ALA A 63 4.50 -7.29 -1.02
N LEU A 64 3.56 -7.19 -0.07
CA LEU A 64 3.02 -8.36 0.62
C LEU A 64 2.18 -9.25 -0.30
N GLY A 65 1.46 -8.66 -1.25
CA GLY A 65 0.79 -9.40 -2.32
C GLY A 65 1.78 -10.19 -3.18
N LEU A 66 2.81 -9.53 -3.70
CA LEU A 66 3.82 -10.14 -4.57
C LEU A 66 4.62 -11.23 -3.85
N LEU A 67 5.05 -10.98 -2.60
CA LEU A 67 5.92 -11.88 -1.85
C LEU A 67 5.19 -13.09 -1.25
N TRP A 68 3.96 -12.91 -0.77
CA TRP A 68 3.24 -13.96 -0.03
C TRP A 68 2.03 -14.49 -0.80
N ASN A 69 0.93 -13.74 -0.89
CA ASN A 69 -0.32 -14.14 -1.55
C ASN A 69 -1.37 -13.02 -1.52
N GLN A 70 -2.51 -13.26 -2.19
CA GLN A 70 -3.61 -12.30 -2.28
C GLN A 70 -4.23 -11.91 -0.93
N TRP A 71 -4.22 -12.81 0.06
CA TRP A 71 -4.76 -12.52 1.39
C TRP A 71 -3.81 -11.62 2.18
N ALA A 72 -2.50 -11.92 2.15
CA ALA A 72 -1.49 -11.08 2.77
C ALA A 72 -1.50 -9.65 2.19
N GLY A 73 -1.53 -9.53 0.86
CA GLY A 73 -1.63 -8.23 0.19
C GLY A 73 -2.95 -7.52 0.47
N GLY A 74 -4.08 -8.22 0.38
CA GLY A 74 -5.41 -7.63 0.61
C GLY A 74 -5.62 -7.15 2.05
N CYS A 75 -5.26 -7.96 3.05
CA CYS A 75 -5.35 -7.59 4.46
C CYS A 75 -4.41 -6.43 4.80
N ALA A 76 -3.18 -6.44 4.26
CA ALA A 76 -2.28 -5.32 4.40
C ALA A 76 -2.85 -4.05 3.78
N GLY A 77 -3.43 -4.14 2.58
CA GLY A 77 -4.09 -3.01 1.94
C GLY A 77 -5.24 -2.45 2.75
N PHE A 78 -6.08 -3.31 3.32
CA PHE A 78 -7.15 -2.88 4.21
C PHE A 78 -6.63 -2.16 5.46
N LEU A 79 -5.64 -2.73 6.16
CA LEU A 79 -5.08 -2.14 7.38
C LEU A 79 -4.38 -0.82 7.10
N MET A 80 -3.48 -0.80 6.11
CA MET A 80 -2.70 0.38 5.74
C MET A 80 -3.60 1.49 5.20
N GLY A 81 -4.56 1.14 4.35
CA GLY A 81 -5.57 2.06 3.84
C GLY A 81 -6.45 2.63 4.95
N THR A 82 -6.86 1.81 5.92
CA THR A 82 -7.64 2.27 7.09
C THR A 82 -6.84 3.24 7.94
N PHE A 83 -5.56 2.95 8.22
CA PHE A 83 -4.72 3.87 8.97
C PHE A 83 -4.51 5.20 8.24
N TYR A 84 -4.32 5.17 6.92
CA TYR A 84 -4.20 6.38 6.12
C TYR A 84 -5.51 7.19 6.09
N ALA A 85 -6.65 6.52 5.93
CA ALA A 85 -7.96 7.16 5.97
C ALA A 85 -8.24 7.79 7.35
N LEU A 86 -7.89 7.11 8.44
CA LEU A 86 -8.01 7.66 9.80
C LEU A 86 -7.09 8.86 10.01
N TYR A 87 -5.85 8.80 9.52
CA TYR A 87 -4.91 9.92 9.57
C TYR A 87 -5.48 11.18 8.91
N TRP A 88 -6.12 11.03 7.75
CA TRP A 88 -6.74 12.16 7.03
C TRP A 88 -8.15 12.51 7.49
N SER A 89 -8.81 11.67 8.29
CA SER A 89 -10.23 11.85 8.67
C SER A 89 -10.52 13.20 9.32
N ALA A 90 -9.58 13.73 10.12
CA ALA A 90 -9.71 15.02 10.78
C ALA A 90 -9.79 16.19 9.78
N ALA A 91 -9.04 16.13 8.68
CA ALA A 91 -9.04 17.16 7.64
C ALA A 91 -10.36 17.23 6.86
N PHE A 92 -11.19 16.17 6.95
CA PHE A 92 -12.45 16.05 6.24
C PHE A 92 -13.68 16.26 7.14
N GLN A 93 -13.50 16.64 8.40
CA GLN A 93 -14.62 16.88 9.32
C GLN A 93 -15.54 17.99 8.82
N GLY A 94 -16.85 17.71 8.78
CA GLY A 94 -17.86 18.66 8.31
C GLY A 94 -17.95 18.82 6.79
N ILE A 95 -17.11 18.11 6.01
CA ILE A 95 -17.15 18.18 4.55
C ILE A 95 -18.07 17.08 4.00
N THR A 96 -19.12 17.50 3.27
CA THR A 96 -20.04 16.59 2.58
C THR A 96 -19.29 15.77 1.52
N GLY A 97 -19.45 14.44 1.52
CA GLY A 97 -18.76 13.53 0.58
C GLY A 97 -17.41 12.99 1.06
N SER A 98 -16.92 13.45 2.21
CA SER A 98 -15.68 12.98 2.85
C SER A 98 -15.58 11.45 2.97
N GLY A 99 -16.67 10.79 3.39
CA GLY A 99 -16.70 9.34 3.55
C GLY A 99 -16.35 8.58 2.27
N THR A 100 -16.77 9.07 1.10
CA THR A 100 -16.45 8.46 -0.20
C THR A 100 -14.96 8.57 -0.55
N VAL A 101 -14.33 9.71 -0.24
CA VAL A 101 -12.89 9.91 -0.42
C VAL A 101 -12.09 8.99 0.50
N LEU A 102 -12.48 8.94 1.78
CA LEU A 102 -11.85 8.06 2.78
C LEU A 102 -11.99 6.58 2.41
N LEU A 103 -13.14 6.19 1.83
CA LEU A 103 -13.35 4.83 1.34
C LEU A 103 -12.41 4.48 0.18
N ALA A 104 -12.09 5.42 -0.71
CA ALA A 104 -11.14 5.19 -1.80
C ALA A 104 -9.74 4.84 -1.27
N TYR A 105 -9.32 5.50 -0.19
CA TYR A 105 -8.07 5.21 0.51
C TYR A 105 -8.04 3.83 1.19
N VAL A 106 -9.18 3.15 1.36
CA VAL A 106 -9.25 1.79 1.90
C VAL A 106 -9.38 0.74 0.79
N LEU A 107 -10.26 0.97 -0.19
CA LEU A 107 -10.56 -0.01 -1.23
C LEU A 107 -9.44 -0.14 -2.27
N SER A 108 -8.83 0.97 -2.68
CA SER A 108 -7.71 0.95 -3.63
C SER A 108 -6.51 0.11 -3.14
N PRO A 109 -5.93 0.33 -1.94
CA PRO A 109 -4.80 -0.45 -1.46
C PRO A 109 -5.13 -1.93 -1.27
N MET A 110 -6.34 -2.24 -0.78
CA MET A 110 -6.83 -3.61 -0.63
C MET A 110 -6.87 -4.32 -1.99
N LEU A 111 -7.39 -3.64 -3.03
CA LEU A 111 -7.44 -4.17 -4.38
C LEU A 111 -6.03 -4.39 -4.96
N ILE A 112 -5.14 -3.41 -4.82
CA ILE A 112 -3.74 -3.49 -5.30
C ILE A 112 -3.05 -4.73 -4.72
N GLY A 113 -3.10 -4.89 -3.39
CA GLY A 113 -2.44 -6.02 -2.73
C GLY A 113 -3.06 -7.38 -3.08
N TYR A 114 -4.40 -7.46 -3.15
CA TYR A 114 -5.09 -8.69 -3.53
C TYR A 114 -4.79 -9.11 -4.97
N MET A 115 -4.83 -8.15 -5.91
CA MET A 115 -4.50 -8.39 -7.33
C MET A 115 -3.05 -8.82 -7.51
N ALA A 116 -2.13 -8.16 -6.81
CA ALA A 116 -0.72 -8.49 -6.85
C ALA A 116 -0.47 -9.96 -6.47
N GLY A 117 -1.06 -10.43 -5.38
CA GLY A 117 -0.88 -11.82 -4.95
C GLY A 117 -1.58 -12.84 -5.85
N SER A 118 -2.80 -12.54 -6.31
CA SER A 118 -3.59 -13.45 -7.14
C SER A 118 -2.97 -13.62 -8.54
N LEU A 119 -2.44 -12.54 -9.11
CA LEU A 119 -1.79 -12.56 -10.42
C LEU A 119 -0.35 -13.07 -10.36
N ASN A 120 0.43 -12.73 -9.32
CA ASN A 120 1.81 -13.19 -9.21
C ASN A 120 1.91 -14.70 -8.93
N LYS A 121 0.92 -15.28 -8.23
CA LYS A 121 0.90 -16.71 -7.82
C LYS A 121 2.26 -17.18 -7.27
N ARG A 122 2.91 -16.36 -6.45
CA ARG A 122 4.20 -16.65 -5.81
C ARG A 122 5.38 -16.87 -6.77
N SER A 123 5.33 -16.26 -7.94
CA SER A 123 6.46 -16.29 -8.88
C SER A 123 7.55 -15.31 -8.46
N SER A 124 8.82 -15.75 -8.57
CA SER A 124 10.00 -14.91 -8.36
C SER A 124 10.59 -14.37 -9.68
N ASP A 125 9.95 -14.66 -10.82
CA ASP A 125 10.37 -14.13 -12.11
C ASP A 125 10.17 -12.61 -12.17
N PHE A 126 11.22 -11.87 -12.53
CA PHE A 126 11.17 -10.41 -12.49
C PHE A 126 10.18 -9.83 -13.49
N LYS A 127 10.07 -10.42 -14.70
CA LYS A 127 9.12 -9.95 -15.71
C LYS A 127 7.69 -10.08 -15.19
N ARG A 128 7.37 -11.20 -14.55
CA ARG A 128 6.06 -11.39 -13.92
C ARG A 128 5.82 -10.44 -12.76
N LEU A 129 6.79 -10.24 -11.87
CA LEU A 129 6.66 -9.27 -10.77
C LEU A 129 6.37 -7.87 -11.29
N LEU A 130 7.08 -7.43 -12.33
CA LEU A 130 6.92 -6.11 -12.95
C LEU A 130 5.56 -5.94 -13.64
N ILE A 131 5.13 -6.93 -14.44
CA ILE A 131 3.84 -6.84 -15.14
C ILE A 131 2.70 -6.84 -14.12
N VAL A 132 2.76 -7.73 -13.12
CA VAL A 132 1.73 -7.83 -12.10
C VAL A 132 1.66 -6.57 -11.25
N SER A 133 2.80 -5.98 -10.90
CA SER A 133 2.81 -4.74 -10.12
C SER A 133 2.19 -3.59 -10.90
N ILE A 134 2.59 -3.39 -12.16
CA ILE A 134 2.04 -2.33 -13.02
C ILE A 134 0.52 -2.51 -13.17
N VAL A 135 0.05 -3.70 -13.55
CA VAL A 135 -1.38 -3.96 -13.75
C VAL A 135 -2.20 -3.71 -12.47
N SER A 136 -1.71 -4.18 -11.32
CA SER A 136 -2.41 -4.01 -10.04
C SER A 136 -2.48 -2.53 -9.64
N CYS A 137 -1.37 -1.80 -9.80
CA CYS A 137 -1.30 -0.36 -9.52
C CYS A 137 -2.12 0.49 -10.47
N THR A 138 -2.16 0.16 -11.77
CA THR A 138 -3.00 0.86 -12.75
C THR A 138 -4.47 0.70 -12.37
N ILE A 139 -4.92 -0.52 -12.11
CA ILE A 139 -6.33 -0.78 -11.76
C ILE A 139 -6.67 -0.13 -10.42
N GLY A 140 -5.81 -0.26 -9.41
CA GLY A 140 -5.98 0.41 -8.11
C GLY A 140 -6.07 1.93 -8.23
N GLY A 141 -5.22 2.54 -9.06
CA GLY A 141 -5.24 3.99 -9.31
C GLY A 141 -6.49 4.44 -10.06
N VAL A 142 -6.91 3.71 -11.09
CA VAL A 142 -8.14 4.01 -11.83
C VAL A 142 -9.36 3.92 -10.93
N VAL A 143 -9.46 2.85 -10.11
CA VAL A 143 -10.55 2.68 -9.14
C VAL A 143 -10.57 3.81 -8.11
N MET A 144 -9.40 4.18 -7.58
CA MET A 144 -9.30 5.28 -6.62
C MET A 144 -9.78 6.59 -7.22
N PHE A 145 -9.29 6.93 -8.41
CA PHE A 145 -9.70 8.15 -9.10
C PHE A 145 -11.19 8.14 -9.45
N ALA A 146 -11.74 6.99 -9.85
CA ALA A 146 -13.17 6.85 -10.13
C ALA A 146 -14.02 7.09 -8.88
N ILE A 147 -13.65 6.53 -7.73
CA ILE A 147 -14.34 6.77 -6.45
C ILE A 147 -14.24 8.24 -6.04
N PHE A 148 -13.08 8.87 -6.25
CA PHE A 148 -12.92 10.31 -6.03
C PHE A 148 -13.91 11.15 -6.84
N GLN A 149 -14.20 10.80 -8.10
CA GLN A 149 -15.19 11.53 -8.91
C GLN A 149 -16.64 11.42 -8.38
N LEU A 150 -16.92 10.45 -7.50
CA LEU A 150 -18.24 10.28 -6.88
C LEU A 150 -18.42 11.15 -5.62
N SER A 151 -17.41 11.95 -5.25
CA SER A 151 -17.45 12.79 -4.05
C SER A 151 -17.37 14.28 -4.36
N PRO A 152 -18.28 15.11 -3.82
CA PRO A 152 -18.15 16.56 -3.86
C PRO A 152 -16.99 17.09 -3.00
N ALA A 153 -16.42 16.28 -2.09
CA ALA A 153 -15.24 16.63 -1.29
C ALA A 153 -13.92 16.44 -2.04
N ASN A 154 -13.97 15.93 -3.27
CA ASN A 154 -12.78 15.58 -4.01
C ASN A 154 -12.06 16.82 -4.56
N VAL A 155 -10.75 16.85 -4.32
CA VAL A 155 -9.84 17.90 -4.82
C VAL A 155 -9.03 17.46 -6.04
N VAL A 156 -9.07 16.16 -6.40
CA VAL A 156 -8.30 15.58 -7.51
C VAL A 156 -9.21 15.27 -8.70
N THR A 157 -9.30 16.21 -9.64
CA THR A 157 -10.17 16.13 -10.82
C THR A 157 -9.41 16.38 -12.12
N GLY A 158 -10.04 16.07 -13.26
CA GLY A 158 -9.50 16.31 -14.60
C GLY A 158 -8.38 15.35 -15.03
N GLU A 159 -7.88 15.55 -16.25
CA GLU A 159 -6.88 14.68 -16.88
C GLU A 159 -5.54 14.69 -16.14
N VAL A 160 -5.12 15.84 -15.62
CA VAL A 160 -3.88 15.99 -14.84
C VAL A 160 -3.99 15.24 -13.52
N GLY A 161 -5.12 15.38 -12.81
CA GLY A 161 -5.37 14.63 -11.56
C GLY A 161 -5.41 13.13 -11.78
N PHE A 162 -6.02 12.69 -12.89
CA PHE A 162 -6.02 11.28 -13.30
C PHE A 162 -4.60 10.77 -13.57
N ALA A 163 -3.85 11.49 -14.40
CA ALA A 163 -2.49 11.11 -14.76
C ALA A 163 -1.58 11.04 -13.52
N LEU A 164 -1.62 12.05 -12.64
CA LEU A 164 -0.85 12.03 -11.39
C LEU A 164 -1.23 10.85 -10.50
N THR A 165 -2.53 10.60 -10.32
CA THR A 165 -3.01 9.49 -9.46
C THR A 165 -2.52 8.14 -10.00
N VAL A 166 -2.71 7.88 -11.29
CA VAL A 166 -2.45 6.56 -11.90
C VAL A 166 -0.95 6.37 -12.16
N LEU A 167 -0.26 7.35 -12.74
CA LEU A 167 1.16 7.23 -13.08
C LEU A 167 2.04 7.16 -11.84
N ALA A 168 1.77 7.95 -10.79
CA ALA A 168 2.53 7.87 -9.53
C ALA A 168 2.45 6.47 -8.91
N ARG A 169 1.25 5.86 -8.94
CA ARG A 169 1.04 4.48 -8.46
C ARG A 169 1.74 3.45 -9.33
N MET A 170 1.73 3.63 -10.65
CA MET A 170 2.48 2.76 -11.56
C MET A 170 3.99 2.82 -11.29
N LEU A 171 4.54 4.03 -11.11
CA LEU A 171 5.96 4.22 -10.75
C LEU A 171 6.29 3.57 -9.40
N ALA A 172 5.45 3.78 -8.38
CA ALA A 172 5.59 3.09 -7.10
C ALA A 172 5.51 1.56 -7.26
N GLY A 173 4.67 1.07 -8.16
CA GLY A 173 4.56 -0.35 -8.51
C GLY A 173 5.82 -0.92 -9.15
N VAL A 174 6.47 -0.17 -10.04
CA VAL A 174 7.77 -0.53 -10.63
C VAL A 174 8.84 -0.64 -9.55
N LEU A 175 8.96 0.39 -8.68
CA LEU A 175 9.93 0.40 -7.58
C LEU A 175 9.69 -0.77 -6.62
N THR A 176 8.44 -1.04 -6.28
CA THR A 176 8.08 -2.13 -5.38
C THR A 176 8.38 -3.51 -5.99
N ALA A 177 8.24 -3.68 -7.30
CA ALA A 177 8.63 -4.93 -7.96
C ALA A 177 10.15 -5.18 -7.90
N VAL A 178 10.96 -4.12 -8.04
CA VAL A 178 12.42 -4.19 -7.84
C VAL A 178 12.74 -4.60 -6.41
N VAL A 179 12.11 -3.95 -5.42
CA VAL A 179 12.30 -4.31 -4.01
C VAL A 179 11.86 -5.75 -3.74
N ALA A 180 10.68 -6.17 -4.19
CA ALA A 180 10.19 -7.53 -4.04
C ALA A 180 11.15 -8.56 -4.66
N LYS A 181 11.76 -8.24 -5.81
CA LYS A 181 12.77 -9.10 -6.44
C LYS A 181 14.02 -9.27 -5.56
N VAL A 182 14.51 -8.18 -4.96
CA VAL A 182 15.60 -8.24 -3.99
C VAL A 182 15.22 -9.11 -2.80
N PHE A 183 13.99 -8.99 -2.29
CA PHE A 183 13.51 -9.81 -1.18
C PHE A 183 13.46 -11.30 -1.52
N PHE A 184 13.12 -11.66 -2.77
CA PHE A 184 13.22 -13.04 -3.24
C PHE A 184 14.66 -13.57 -3.29
N TRP A 185 15.68 -12.73 -3.52
CA TRP A 185 17.09 -13.16 -3.46
C TRP A 185 17.51 -13.58 -2.05
N TYR A 186 16.94 -12.96 -1.03
CA TYR A 186 17.17 -13.29 0.38
C TYR A 186 16.24 -14.39 0.92
N GLY A 187 15.44 -15.04 0.06
CA GLY A 187 14.56 -16.14 0.46
C GLY A 187 13.34 -15.70 1.28
N MET A 188 12.99 -14.41 1.30
CA MET A 188 11.85 -13.90 2.07
C MET A 188 10.49 -14.12 1.38
N GLY A 189 10.48 -14.47 0.10
CA GLY A 189 9.25 -14.74 -0.64
C GLY A 189 8.74 -16.17 -0.44
N ALA A 190 7.44 -16.32 -0.24
CA ALA A 190 6.81 -17.63 -0.12
C ALA A 190 6.89 -18.35 -1.47
N GLN A 191 7.75 -19.36 -1.60
CA GLN A 191 7.84 -20.14 -2.83
C GLN A 191 6.76 -21.21 -2.87
N LYS A 192 6.25 -21.50 -4.07
CA LYS A 192 5.42 -22.68 -4.28
C LYS A 192 6.36 -23.90 -4.23
N ASN A 193 6.27 -24.70 -3.16
CA ASN A 193 6.92 -26.01 -3.14
C ASN A 193 6.47 -26.75 -4.41
N LYS A 194 7.45 -27.15 -5.24
CA LYS A 194 7.19 -28.05 -6.36
C LYS A 194 6.77 -29.41 -5.84
#